data_AF-A0A968EQF4-F1
#
_entry.id   AF-A0A968EQF4-F1
#
_cell.length_a   1.000
_cell.length_b   1.000
_cell.length_c   1.000
_cell.angle_alpha   90.00
_cell.angle_beta   90.00
_cell.angle_gamma   90.00
#
_symmetry.space_group_name_H-M   'P 1'
#
loop_
_entity.id
_entity.type
_entity.pdbx_description
1 polymer ?
#
loop_
_entity_poly.entity_id
_entity_poly.type
_entity_poly.pdbx_seq_one_letter_code
_entity_poly.pdbx_strand_id
1 'polypeptide(L)'
;VDVANGLVAEVVDDVLHPVLAELASDGVTYRGFLYAGLVLTDGGPKVLEFNCRLGDPEAQVLLPRLDEDLLELLRAAAAGSLPDRPLRVLPDAAVDVVLSAAGYPENVETG
;
A
#
# COMPACT_ATOMS: atom_id res chain seq x y z
N VAL A 1 0.04 -17.39 4.42
CA VAL A 1 0.92 -17.31 3.25
C VAL A 1 2.29 -16.99 3.80
N ASP A 2 3.23 -17.92 3.69
CA ASP A 2 4.62 -17.66 4.08
C ASP A 2 5.17 -16.68 3.05
N VAL A 3 5.18 -15.39 3.41
CA VAL A 3 5.83 -14.38 2.59
C VAL A 3 7.32 -14.66 2.74
N ALA A 4 7.97 -15.09 1.66
CA ALA A 4 9.37 -15.50 1.70
C ALA A 4 10.22 -14.43 2.42
N ASN A 5 11.10 -14.87 3.32
CA ASN A 5 12.02 -13.98 4.01
C ASN A 5 12.77 -13.11 2.99
N GLY A 6 12.62 -11.79 3.12
CA GLY A 6 13.28 -10.83 2.23
C GLY A 6 12.42 -10.29 1.07
N LEU A 7 11.23 -10.85 0.79
CA LEU A 7 10.38 -10.36 -0.32
C LEU A 7 10.05 -8.87 -0.19
N VAL A 8 9.81 -8.38 1.02
CA VAL A 8 9.52 -6.96 1.25
C VAL A 8 10.70 -6.09 0.86
N ALA A 9 11.93 -6.51 1.18
CA ALA A 9 13.14 -5.78 0.81
C ALA A 9 13.35 -5.79 -0.71
N GLU A 10 13.18 -6.97 -1.35
CA GLU A 10 13.24 -7.11 -2.81
C GLU A 10 12.24 -6.18 -3.51
N VAL A 11 10.98 -6.13 -3.05
CA VAL A 11 9.97 -5.22 -3.62
C VAL A 11 10.34 -3.75 -3.40
N VAL A 12 10.84 -3.39 -2.23
CA VAL A 12 11.25 -2.01 -1.95
C VAL A 12 12.40 -1.59 -2.89
N ASP A 13 13.41 -2.43 -3.03
CA ASP A 13 14.64 -2.11 -3.78
C ASP A 13 14.45 -2.20 -5.30
N ASP A 14 13.69 -3.18 -5.79
CA ASP A 14 13.55 -3.44 -7.23
C ASP A 14 12.30 -2.78 -7.84
N VAL A 15 11.34 -2.35 -7.01
CA VAL A 15 10.09 -1.73 -7.49
C VAL A 15 9.92 -0.31 -6.97
N LEU A 16 9.89 -0.11 -5.65
CA LEU A 16 9.49 1.18 -5.08
C LEU A 16 10.57 2.25 -5.22
N HIS A 17 11.82 1.95 -4.88
CA HIS A 17 12.95 2.88 -5.01
C HIS A 17 13.18 3.34 -6.45
N PRO A 18 13.20 2.46 -7.48
CA PRO A 18 13.37 2.88 -8.86
C PRO A 18 12.25 3.80 -9.35
N VAL A 19 10.99 3.53 -8.98
CA VAL A 19 9.85 4.38 -9.34
C VAL A 19 9.99 5.77 -8.72
N LEU A 20 10.35 5.86 -7.44
CA LEU A 20 10.57 7.14 -6.77
C LEU A 20 11.76 7.91 -7.37
N ALA A 21 12.83 7.21 -7.76
CA ALA A 21 13.98 7.80 -8.42
C ALA A 21 13.63 8.38 -9.79
N GLU A 22 12.86 7.66 -10.60
CA GLU A 22 12.41 8.12 -11.92
C GLU A 22 11.49 9.34 -11.82
N LEU A 23 10.52 9.30 -10.90
CA LEU A 23 9.66 10.46 -10.62
C LEU A 23 10.50 11.67 -10.21
N ALA A 24 11.52 11.47 -9.37
CA ALA A 24 12.42 12.54 -8.97
C ALA A 24 13.26 13.08 -10.14
N SER A 25 13.75 12.24 -11.06
CA SER A 25 14.49 12.70 -12.25
C SER A 25 13.62 13.50 -13.22
N ASP A 26 12.32 13.22 -13.25
CA ASP A 26 11.32 14.01 -13.99
C ASP A 26 10.90 15.29 -13.28
N GLY A 27 11.49 15.60 -12.12
CA GLY A 27 11.14 16.77 -11.30
C GLY A 27 9.82 16.62 -10.55
N VAL A 28 9.26 15.41 -10.46
CA VAL A 28 8.04 15.09 -9.74
C VAL A 28 8.38 14.64 -8.33
N THR A 29 8.07 15.49 -7.34
CA THR A 29 8.17 15.07 -5.93
C THR A 29 6.92 14.30 -5.53
N TYR A 30 7.05 12.97 -5.38
CA TYR A 30 5.95 12.13 -4.92
C TYR A 30 5.80 12.20 -3.39
N ARG A 31 4.57 12.44 -2.90
CA ARG A 31 4.23 12.49 -1.47
C ARG A 31 2.87 11.85 -1.24
N GLY A 32 2.82 10.86 -0.35
CA GLY A 32 1.59 10.13 -0.02
C GLY A 32 1.81 8.62 -0.06
N PHE A 33 0.77 7.89 -0.44
CA PHE A 33 0.79 6.44 -0.51
C PHE A 33 1.10 5.96 -1.92
N LEU A 34 2.30 5.42 -2.13
CA LEU A 34 2.64 4.68 -3.35
C LEU A 34 2.24 3.22 -3.16
N TYR A 35 1.12 2.83 -3.77
CA TYR A 35 0.58 1.48 -3.69
C TYR A 35 0.97 0.71 -4.95
N ALA A 36 1.64 -0.43 -4.80
CA ALA A 36 2.00 -1.32 -5.90
C ALA A 36 1.15 -2.60 -5.85
N GLY A 37 0.33 -2.82 -6.88
CA GLY A 37 -0.34 -4.10 -7.11
C GLY A 37 0.67 -5.07 -7.72
N LEU A 38 0.94 -6.18 -7.03
CA LEU A 38 1.97 -7.15 -7.42
C LEU A 38 1.38 -8.53 -7.68
N VAL A 39 2.01 -9.25 -8.60
CA VAL A 39 1.83 -10.70 -8.79
C VAL A 39 3.17 -11.40 -8.58
N LEU A 40 3.17 -12.50 -7.83
CA LEU A 40 4.35 -13.34 -7.67
C LEU A 40 4.38 -14.36 -8.82
N THR A 41 5.49 -14.40 -9.56
CA THR A 41 5.72 -15.31 -10.68
C THR A 41 6.92 -16.21 -10.40
N ASP A 42 7.13 -17.24 -11.22
CA ASP A 42 8.35 -18.07 -11.15
C ASP A 42 9.64 -17.25 -11.33
N GLY A 43 9.56 -16.08 -11.98
CA GLY A 43 10.66 -15.14 -12.17
C GLY A 43 10.67 -13.96 -11.19
N GLY A 44 10.04 -14.10 -10.02
CA GLY A 44 9.96 -13.07 -8.98
C GLY A 44 8.70 -12.19 -9.05
N PRO A 45 8.61 -11.15 -8.18
CA PRO A 45 7.49 -10.21 -8.15
C PRO A 45 7.44 -9.38 -9.44
N LYS A 46 6.22 -9.17 -9.97
CA LYS A 46 5.95 -8.31 -11.12
C LYS A 46 4.86 -7.31 -10.77
N VAL A 47 5.03 -6.08 -11.23
CA VAL A 47 4.04 -5.01 -11.06
C VAL A 47 2.89 -5.22 -12.05
N LEU A 48 1.66 -5.19 -11.54
CA LEU A 48 0.44 -5.10 -12.33
C LEU A 48 0.03 -3.64 -12.52
N GLU A 49 0.01 -2.88 -11.44
CA GLU A 49 -0.44 -1.49 -11.44
C GLU A 49 0.14 -0.68 -10.27
N PHE A 50 0.08 0.64 -10.38
CA PHE A 50 0.30 1.56 -9.28
C PHE A 50 -0.97 2.36 -8.97
N ASN A 51 -1.23 2.56 -7.68
CA ASN A 51 -2.24 3.50 -7.20
C ASN A 51 -1.56 4.59 -6.36
N CYS A 52 -2.10 5.81 -6.40
CA CYS A 52 -1.53 6.98 -5.71
C CYS A 52 -2.23 7.32 -4.38
N ARG A 53 -2.88 6.33 -3.78
CA ARG A 53 -3.70 6.45 -2.58
C ARG A 53 -3.74 5.10 -1.87
N LEU A 54 -4.27 5.09 -0.64
CA LEU A 54 -4.58 3.82 0.04
C LEU A 54 -5.63 3.02 -0.75
N GLY A 55 -5.45 1.70 -0.73
CA GLY A 55 -6.42 0.76 -1.25
C GLY A 55 -7.75 0.80 -0.49
N ASP A 56 -8.84 0.49 -1.20
CA ASP A 56 -10.14 0.14 -0.61
C ASP A 56 -10.51 -1.20 -1.27
N PRO A 57 -10.59 -2.31 -0.52
CA PRO A 57 -10.71 -2.41 0.95
C PRO A 57 -9.41 -2.55 1.76
N GLU A 58 -8.22 -2.37 1.18
CA GLU A 58 -6.96 -2.65 1.88
C GLU A 58 -6.71 -1.74 3.10
N ALA A 59 -7.17 -0.49 3.08
CA ALA A 59 -7.04 0.42 4.22
C ALA A 59 -7.74 -0.14 5.47
N GLN A 60 -8.86 -0.83 5.31
CA GLN A 60 -9.69 -1.38 6.39
C GLN A 60 -8.98 -2.50 7.16
N VAL A 61 -7.98 -3.15 6.58
CA VAL A 61 -7.14 -4.14 7.28
C VAL A 61 -5.79 -3.60 7.71
N LEU A 62 -5.25 -2.58 7.02
CA LEU A 62 -3.95 -1.99 7.34
C LEU A 62 -4.03 -1.00 8.51
N LEU A 63 -4.99 -0.06 8.46
CA LEU A 63 -5.06 1.03 9.43
C LEU A 63 -5.36 0.55 10.86
N PRO A 64 -6.25 -0.44 11.11
CA PRO A 64 -6.48 -0.94 12.47
C PRO A 64 -5.26 -1.63 13.10
N ARG A 65 -4.28 -2.04 12.28
CA ARG A 65 -3.04 -2.66 12.74
C ARG A 65 -1.92 -1.66 12.98
N LEU A 66 -2.12 -0.38 12.68
CA LEU A 66 -1.13 0.66 12.91
C LEU A 66 -1.04 0.98 14.41
N ASP A 67 0.16 0.83 15.00
CA ASP A 67 0.44 1.12 16.42
C ASP A 67 1.10 2.51 16.60
N GLU A 68 0.60 3.48 15.83
CA GLU A 68 1.07 4.87 15.79
C GLU A 68 -0.09 5.82 15.49
N ASP A 69 0.10 7.10 15.79
CA ASP A 69 -0.86 8.15 15.44
C ASP A 69 -0.85 8.40 13.92
N LEU A 70 -1.92 8.00 13.25
CA LEU A 70 -2.09 8.19 11.81
C LEU A 70 -2.03 9.66 11.40
N LEU A 71 -2.61 10.58 12.19
CA LEU A 71 -2.63 12.00 11.84
C LEU A 71 -1.22 12.59 11.86
N GLU A 72 -0.40 12.21 12.85
CA GLU A 72 1.00 12.64 12.91
C GLU A 72 1.81 12.10 11.72
N LEU A 73 1.60 10.85 11.32
CA LEU A 73 2.26 10.28 10.15
C LEU A 73 1.84 10.99 8.85
N LEU A 74 0.54 11.25 8.66
CA LEU A 74 0.04 11.98 7.49
C LEU A 74 0.57 13.41 7.44
N ARG A 75 0.61 14.09 8.59
CA ARG A 75 1.20 15.44 8.73
C ARG A 75 2.69 15.43 8.40
N ALA A 76 3.44 14.46 8.91
CA ALA A 76 4.86 14.30 8.63
C ALA A 76 5.13 14.02 7.15
N ALA A 77 4.32 13.16 6.50
CA ALA A 77 4.38 12.87 5.06
C ALA A 77 4.15 14.11 4.21
N ALA A 78 3.09 14.87 4.51
CA ALA A 78 2.79 16.12 3.83
C ALA A 78 3.95 17.13 3.96
N ALA A 79 4.58 17.21 5.13
CA ALA A 79 5.73 18.07 5.40
C ALA A 79 7.08 17.54 4.88
N GLY A 80 7.19 16.26 4.49
CA GLY A 80 8.46 15.65 4.05
C GLY A 80 9.41 15.33 5.20
N SER A 81 8.84 15.06 6.36
CA SER A 81 9.54 14.79 7.60
C SER A 81 9.13 13.42 8.17
N LEU A 82 8.78 12.47 7.28
CA LEU A 82 8.50 11.11 7.69
C LEU A 82 9.71 10.55 8.45
N PRO A 83 9.47 9.79 9.53
CA PRO A 83 10.55 9.20 10.30
C PRO A 83 11.31 8.18 9.45
N ASP A 84 12.64 8.23 9.50
CA ASP A 84 13.53 7.25 8.87
C ASP A 84 13.66 6.00 9.75
N ARG A 85 12.54 5.29 9.92
CA ARG A 85 12.44 4.01 10.62
C ARG A 85 11.18 3.26 10.20
N PRO A 86 11.12 1.93 10.41
CA PRO A 86 9.88 1.18 10.24
C PRO A 86 8.74 1.73 11.11
N LEU A 87 7.52 1.64 10.59
CA LEU A 87 6.30 1.88 11.37
C LEU A 87 6.07 0.73 12.36
N ARG A 88 5.54 1.05 13.53
CA ARG A 88 5.07 0.06 14.50
C ARG A 88 3.71 -0.47 14.05
N VAL A 89 3.60 -1.79 14.03
CA VAL A 89 2.39 -2.50 13.65
C VAL A 89 2.06 -3.55 14.70
N LEU A 90 0.78 -3.74 14.97
CA LEU A 90 0.29 -4.77 15.87
C LEU A 90 0.52 -6.16 15.26
N PRO A 91 0.86 -7.17 16.09
CA PRO A 91 1.16 -8.52 15.62
C PRO A 91 -0.10 -9.27 15.14
N ASP A 92 -1.27 -8.85 15.61
CA ASP A 92 -2.55 -9.49 15.29
C ASP A 92 -2.90 -9.32 13.80
N ALA A 93 -3.61 -10.31 13.27
CA ALA A 93 -4.16 -10.26 11.92
C ALA A 93 -5.50 -9.50 11.90
N ALA A 94 -5.79 -8.83 10.78
CA ALA A 94 -7.08 -8.20 10.50
C ALA A 94 -7.64 -8.76 9.18
N VAL A 95 -8.96 -8.93 9.13
CA VAL A 95 -9.68 -9.41 7.94
C VAL A 95 -10.89 -8.49 7.74
N ASP A 96 -11.10 -8.05 6.51
CA ASP A 96 -12.28 -7.29 6.10
C ASP A 96 -13.13 -8.11 5.12
N VAL A 97 -14.45 -7.96 5.21
CA VAL A 97 -15.43 -8.61 4.33
C VAL A 97 -16.38 -7.54 3.82
N VAL A 98 -16.27 -7.25 2.52
CA VAL A 98 -17.14 -6.27 1.86
C VAL A 98 -18.49 -6.93 1.56
N LEU A 99 -19.56 -6.36 2.13
CA LEU A 99 -20.94 -6.66 1.76
C LEU A 99 -21.35 -5.70 0.63
N SER A 100 -21.59 -6.23 -0.57
CA SER A 100 -22.08 -5.45 -1.71
C SER A 100 -23.57 -5.65 -1.95
N ALA A 101 -24.20 -4.67 -2.60
CA ALA A 101 -25.56 -4.84 -3.11
C ALA A 101 -25.64 -6.00 -4.13
N ALA A 102 -26.81 -6.63 -4.22
CA ALA A 102 -27.05 -7.72 -5.17
C ALA A 102 -26.80 -7.23 -6.61
N GLY A 103 -26.08 -8.02 -7.39
CA GLY A 103 -25.73 -7.70 -8.79
C GLY A 103 -24.49 -6.83 -8.99
N TYR A 104 -23.80 -6.39 -7.92
CA TYR A 104 -22.46 -5.78 -8.04
C TYR A 104 -21.47 -6.73 -8.75
N PRO A 105 -20.53 -6.23 -9.59
CA PRO A 105 -20.31 -4.82 -9.95
C PRO A 105 -21.13 -4.30 -11.14
N GLU A 106 -21.94 -5.14 -11.77
CA GLU A 106 -22.54 -4.84 -13.08
C GLU A 106 -23.98 -4.31 -12.98
N ASN A 107 -24.91 -5.15 -12.52
CA ASN A 107 -26.35 -4.90 -12.54
C ASN A 107 -26.88 -4.78 -11.12
N VAL A 108 -26.43 -3.74 -10.42
CA VAL A 108 -26.78 -3.50 -9.02
C VAL A 108 -28.29 -3.27 -8.88
N GLU A 109 -28.95 -4.06 -8.04
CA GLU A 109 -30.35 -3.85 -7.67
C GLU A 109 -30.46 -2.64 -6.72
N THR A 110 -31.14 -1.59 -7.18
CA THR A 110 -31.47 -0.42 -6.36
C THR A 110 -32.86 -0.58 -5.74
N GLY A 111 -32.99 -0.26 -4.46
CA GLY A 111 -34.29 -0.22 -3.74
C GLY A 111 -35.11 1.03 -4.02
#